data_AF-A0A357D4H4-F1
#
_entry.id   AF-A0A357D4H4-F1
#
_cell.length_a   1.000
_cell.length_b   1.000
_cell.length_c   1.000
_cell.angle_alpha   90.00
_cell.angle_beta   90.00
_cell.angle_gamma   90.00
#
_symmetry.space_group_name_H-M   'P 1'
#
loop_
_entity.id
_entity.type
_entity.pdbx_description
1 polymer ?
#
loop_
_entity_poly.entity_id
_entity_poly.type
_entity_poly.pdbx_seq_one_letter_code
_entity_poly.pdbx_strand_id
1 'polypeptide(L)'
;MKKLANITTNYPRTIIVITLILTVFFGYFAARVTMTTNIKEFFPQDDPRVMTYDRVEAEFGGAEYIMLALEAEDLFTPETIRNIDLITRDLEQIEGVANVRSLTSVDEIKGTEWGLELSPLV
;
A
#
# COMPACT_ATOMS: atom_id res chain seq x y z
N MET A 1 51.16 -13.82 -5.23
CA MET A 1 50.64 -13.79 -6.63
C MET A 1 50.84 -15.11 -7.40
N LYS A 2 52.03 -15.75 -7.40
CA LYS A 2 52.27 -17.01 -8.15
C LYS A 2 51.37 -18.20 -7.75
N LYS A 3 50.98 -18.31 -6.48
CA LYS A 3 50.08 -19.38 -5.99
C LYS A 3 48.65 -19.28 -6.50
N LEU A 4 48.10 -18.06 -6.59
CA LEU A 4 46.76 -17.82 -7.15
C LEU A 4 46.75 -18.15 -8.64
N ALA A 5 47.76 -17.68 -9.38
CA ALA A 5 47.90 -17.96 -10.81
C ALA A 5 47.94 -19.46 -11.12
N ASN A 6 48.67 -20.25 -10.33
CA ASN A 6 48.77 -21.71 -10.52
C ASN A 6 47.44 -22.45 -10.27
N ILE A 7 46.61 -21.95 -9.36
CA ILE A 7 45.29 -22.51 -9.08
C ILE A 7 44.34 -22.21 -10.25
N THR A 8 44.42 -21.01 -10.83
CA THR A 8 43.60 -20.62 -11.98
C THR A 8 43.94 -21.40 -13.25
N THR A 9 45.21 -21.71 -13.50
CA THR A 9 45.64 -22.49 -14.67
C THR A 9 45.40 -23.99 -14.54
N ASN A 10 45.45 -24.56 -13.33
CA ASN A 10 45.30 -26.01 -13.15
C ASN A 10 43.85 -26.48 -13.07
N TYR A 11 42.89 -25.62 -12.67
CA TYR A 11 41.47 -25.98 -12.53
C TYR A 11 40.50 -24.95 -13.13
N PRO A 12 40.68 -24.54 -14.41
CA PRO A 12 39.87 -23.47 -15.01
C PRO A 12 38.38 -23.80 -15.05
N ARG A 13 38.02 -25.06 -15.35
CA ARG A 13 36.61 -25.51 -15.40
C ARG A 13 35.92 -25.45 -14.04
N THR A 14 36.61 -25.88 -12.97
CA THR A 14 36.06 -25.86 -11.61
C THR A 14 35.80 -24.43 -11.14
N ILE A 15 36.72 -23.50 -11.43
CA ILE A 15 36.56 -22.08 -11.07
C ILE A 15 35.39 -21.44 -11.84
N ILE A 16 35.26 -21.75 -13.13
CA ILE A 16 34.12 -21.28 -13.94
C ILE A 16 32.81 -21.81 -13.37
N VAL A 17 32.71 -23.11 -13.04
CA VAL A 17 31.50 -23.70 -12.47
C VAL A 17 31.16 -23.08 -11.11
N ILE A 18 32.13 -22.90 -10.22
CA ILE A 18 31.91 -22.26 -8.92
C ILE A 18 31.45 -20.82 -9.10
N THR A 19 32.08 -20.06 -9.99
CA THR A 19 31.70 -18.67 -10.26
C THR A 19 30.30 -18.60 -10.86
N LEU A 20 29.96 -19.50 -11.78
CA LEU A 20 28.61 -19.60 -12.35
C LEU A 20 27.56 -19.91 -11.28
N ILE A 21 27.83 -20.88 -10.39
CA ILE A 21 26.95 -21.23 -9.29
C ILE A 21 26.74 -20.02 -8.36
N LEU A 22 27.81 -19.33 -7.99
CA LEU A 22 27.72 -18.12 -7.15
C LEU A 22 26.94 -17.01 -7.86
N THR A 23 27.17 -16.78 -9.15
CA THR A 23 26.42 -15.79 -9.94
C THR A 23 24.94 -16.12 -10.00
N VAL A 24 24.58 -17.38 -10.24
CA VAL A 24 23.17 -17.82 -10.26
C VAL A 24 22.55 -17.68 -8.86
N PHE A 25 23.28 -18.08 -7.82
CA PHE A 25 22.85 -17.96 -6.44
C PHE A 25 22.57 -16.50 -6.07
N PHE A 26 23.53 -15.59 -6.27
CA PHE A 26 23.31 -14.17 -5.99
C PHE A 26 22.28 -13.52 -6.92
N GLY A 27 22.24 -13.92 -8.19
CA GLY A 27 21.24 -13.46 -9.15
C GLY A 27 19.82 -13.81 -8.72
N TYR A 28 19.62 -15.00 -8.15
CA TYR A 28 18.33 -15.42 -7.61
C TYR A 28 17.88 -14.53 -6.43
N PHE A 29 18.79 -14.17 -5.52
CA PHE A 29 18.47 -13.27 -4.42
C PHE A 29 18.31 -11.81 -4.86
N ALA A 30 19.12 -11.35 -5.81
CA ALA A 30 19.01 -10.01 -6.38
C ALA A 30 17.64 -9.79 -7.04
N ALA A 31 17.10 -10.81 -7.71
CA ALA A 31 15.77 -10.77 -8.31
C ALA A 31 14.62 -10.72 -7.28
N ARG A 32 14.90 -10.97 -5.99
CA ARG A 32 13.93 -10.92 -4.89
C ARG A 32 13.98 -9.62 -4.09
N VAL A 33 14.85 -8.69 -4.44
CA VAL A 33 14.91 -7.38 -3.77
C VAL A 33 13.61 -6.63 -4.04
N THR A 34 12.88 -6.30 -2.98
CA THR A 34 11.64 -5.52 -3.04
C THR A 34 11.96 -4.05 -2.84
N MET A 35 11.26 -3.19 -3.59
CA MET A 35 11.29 -1.75 -3.37
C MET A 35 10.13 -1.39 -2.46
N THR A 36 10.41 -0.67 -1.37
CA THR A 36 9.36 -0.03 -0.58
C THR A 36 9.11 1.39 -1.09
N THR A 37 7.85 1.78 -1.17
CA THR A 37 7.43 3.17 -1.42
C THR A 37 6.97 3.85 -0.15
N ASN A 38 6.98 3.14 0.99
CA ASN A 38 6.48 3.69 2.23
C ASN A 38 7.51 4.68 2.80
N ILE A 39 7.15 5.96 2.85
CA ILE A 39 8.02 7.01 3.36
C ILE A 39 8.42 6.78 4.83
N LYS A 40 7.58 6.05 5.59
CA LYS A 40 7.85 5.65 6.98
C LYS A 40 9.10 4.78 7.10
N GLU A 41 9.36 3.90 6.12
CA GLU A 41 10.51 2.99 6.15
C GLU A 41 11.86 3.69 5.96
N PHE A 42 11.86 4.97 5.55
CA PHE A 42 13.07 5.79 5.50
C PHE A 42 13.51 6.29 6.89
N PHE A 43 12.67 6.15 7.91
CA PHE A 43 12.96 6.54 9.28
C PHE A 43 13.38 5.34 10.15
N PRO A 44 14.23 5.57 11.17
CA PRO A 44 14.54 4.54 12.17
C PRO A 44 13.27 4.05 12.85
N GLN A 45 13.10 2.73 12.92
CA GLN A 45 11.89 2.10 13.47
C GLN A 45 11.76 2.29 15.00
N ASP A 46 12.85 2.64 15.67
CA ASP A 46 12.93 2.95 17.10
C ASP A 46 12.65 4.43 17.41
N ASP A 47 12.35 5.26 16.40
CA ASP A 47 11.97 6.66 16.62
C ASP A 47 10.60 6.75 17.30
N PRO A 48 10.45 7.49 18.43
CA PRO A 48 9.19 7.58 19.15
C PRO A 48 8.05 8.17 18.32
N ARG A 49 8.34 8.94 17.27
CA ARG A 49 7.34 9.50 16.35
C ARG A 49 6.78 8.42 15.42
N VAL A 50 7.62 7.50 14.93
CA VAL A 50 7.20 6.34 14.13
C VAL A 50 6.30 5.45 14.99
N MET A 51 6.71 5.15 16.21
CA MET A 51 5.89 4.36 17.15
C MET A 51 4.53 5.00 17.45
N THR A 52 4.49 6.33 17.57
CA THR A 52 3.25 7.07 17.81
C THR A 52 2.35 7.01 16.57
N TYR A 53 2.93 7.19 15.39
CA TYR A 53 2.22 7.07 14.12
C TYR A 53 1.60 5.68 13.96
N ASP A 54 2.36 4.61 14.22
CA ASP A 54 1.87 3.22 14.11
C ASP A 54 0.70 2.94 15.06
N ARG A 55 0.71 3.52 16.26
CA ARG A 55 -0.43 3.40 17.19
C ARG A 55 -1.67 4.11 16.69
N VAL A 56 -1.51 5.32 16.14
CA VAL A 56 -2.64 6.08 15.58
C VAL A 56 -3.22 5.35 14.37
N GLU A 57 -2.36 4.85 13.48
CA GLU A 57 -2.77 4.07 12.32
C GLU A 57 -3.47 2.76 12.70
N ALA A 58 -3.00 2.07 13.75
CA ALA A 58 -3.65 0.85 14.23
C ALA A 58 -5.04 1.11 14.85
N GLU A 59 -5.22 2.24 15.54
CA GLU A 59 -6.47 2.56 16.24
C GLU A 59 -7.51 3.24 15.33
N PHE A 60 -7.07 4.14 14.46
CA PHE A 60 -7.95 4.98 13.64
C PHE A 60 -7.93 4.63 12.15
N GLY A 61 -7.08 3.68 11.73
CA GLY A 61 -6.85 3.33 10.33
C GLY A 61 -5.70 4.14 9.71
N GLY A 62 -5.13 3.59 8.63
CA GLY A 62 -4.03 4.19 7.90
C GLY A 62 -4.42 5.48 7.17
N ALA A 63 -3.43 6.34 6.95
CA ALA A 63 -3.59 7.56 6.15
C ALA A 63 -3.54 7.29 4.63
N GLU A 64 -3.31 6.04 4.22
CA GLU A 64 -3.29 5.65 2.81
C GLU A 64 -4.72 5.40 2.32
N TYR A 65 -5.18 6.24 1.41
CA TYR A 65 -6.46 6.10 0.73
C TYR A 65 -6.29 6.32 -0.76
N ILE A 66 -7.14 5.66 -1.54
CA ILE A 66 -7.27 5.90 -2.97
C ILE A 66 -8.37 6.94 -3.17
N MET A 67 -8.06 8.04 -3.85
CA MET A 67 -9.03 9.04 -4.24
C MET A 67 -9.55 8.74 -5.65
N LEU A 68 -10.87 8.62 -5.80
CA LEU A 68 -11.54 8.48 -7.08
C LEU A 68 -12.30 9.78 -7.38
N ALA A 69 -11.93 10.45 -8.48
CA ALA A 69 -12.64 11.62 -8.96
C ALA A 69 -13.72 11.21 -9.97
N LEU A 70 -14.96 11.66 -9.75
CA LEU A 70 -16.10 11.42 -10.62
C LEU A 70 -16.53 12.73 -11.27
N GLU A 71 -16.83 12.68 -12.57
CA GLU A 71 -17.32 13.81 -13.36
C GLU A 71 -18.67 13.44 -13.98
N ALA A 72 -19.65 14.34 -13.86
CA ALA A 72 -20.97 14.24 -14.46
C ALA A 72 -21.51 15.66 -14.75
N GLU A 73 -22.46 15.79 -15.68
CA GLU A 73 -23.12 17.08 -15.95
C GLU A 73 -23.84 17.61 -14.69
N ASP A 74 -24.54 16.73 -13.97
CA ASP A 74 -25.13 17.00 -12.66
C ASP A 74 -24.97 15.77 -11.74
N LEU A 75 -24.29 16.00 -10.62
CA LEU A 75 -24.00 14.98 -9.61
C LEU A 75 -25.21 14.66 -8.73
N PHE A 76 -26.20 15.55 -8.65
CA PHE A 76 -27.35 15.43 -7.74
C PHE A 76 -28.60 14.85 -8.41
N THR A 77 -28.44 14.25 -9.59
CA THR A 77 -29.56 13.52 -10.22
C THR A 77 -29.75 12.14 -9.57
N PRO A 78 -30.99 11.62 -9.48
CA PRO A 78 -31.25 10.30 -8.90
C PRO A 78 -30.46 9.18 -9.59
N GLU A 79 -30.21 9.30 -10.89
CA GLU A 79 -29.42 8.35 -11.66
C GLU A 79 -27.94 8.39 -11.28
N THR A 80 -27.33 9.58 -11.22
CA THR A 80 -25.92 9.73 -10.82
C THR A 80 -25.70 9.25 -9.39
N ILE A 81 -26.56 9.63 -8.46
CA ILE A 81 -26.49 9.21 -7.05
C ILE A 81 -26.59 7.68 -6.94
N ARG A 82 -27.50 7.05 -7.69
CA ARG A 82 -27.60 5.59 -7.73
C ARG A 82 -26.34 4.92 -8.27
N ASN A 83 -25.72 5.51 -9.30
CA ASN A 83 -24.48 4.98 -9.86
C ASN A 83 -23.33 5.10 -8.85
N ILE A 84 -23.25 6.20 -8.10
CA ILE A 84 -22.28 6.38 -7.01
C ILE A 84 -22.48 5.33 -5.92
N ASP A 85 -23.72 5.06 -5.50
CA ASP A 85 -24.04 4.02 -4.51
C ASP A 85 -23.62 2.62 -4.98
N LEU A 86 -23.89 2.28 -6.26
CA LEU A 86 -23.46 1.01 -6.84
C LEU A 86 -21.93 0.87 -6.86
N ILE A 87 -21.21 1.89 -7.33
CA ILE A 87 -19.74 1.91 -7.32
C ILE A 87 -19.20 1.76 -5.89
N THR A 88 -19.80 2.47 -4.93
CA THR A 88 -19.41 2.41 -3.51
C THR A 88 -19.52 0.98 -2.99
N ARG A 89 -20.66 0.33 -3.19
CA ARG A 89 -20.90 -1.06 -2.74
C ARG A 89 -20.01 -2.08 -3.43
N ASP A 90 -19.74 -1.90 -4.72
CA ASP A 90 -18.85 -2.79 -5.48
C ASP A 90 -17.41 -2.69 -4.97
N LEU A 91 -16.94 -1.47 -4.64
CA LEU A 91 -15.62 -1.25 -4.06
C LEU A 91 -15.49 -1.83 -2.65
N GLU A 92 -16.53 -1.72 -1.83
CA GLU A 92 -16.55 -2.30 -0.47
C GLU A 92 -16.44 -3.84 -0.46
N GLN A 93 -16.80 -4.51 -1.56
CA GLN A 93 -16.69 -5.96 -1.69
C GLN A 93 -15.29 -6.44 -2.09
N ILE A 94 -14.40 -5.53 -2.47
CA ILE A 94 -13.04 -5.88 -2.89
C ILE A 94 -12.21 -6.28 -1.66
N GLU A 95 -11.58 -7.46 -1.72
CA GLU A 95 -10.66 -7.92 -0.68
C GLU A 95 -9.53 -6.90 -0.47
N GLY A 96 -9.36 -6.44 0.78
CA GLY A 96 -8.37 -5.44 1.16
C GLY A 96 -8.91 -4.00 1.26
N VAL A 97 -10.15 -3.74 0.83
CA VAL A 97 -10.81 -2.45 1.06
C VAL A 97 -11.48 -2.45 2.43
N ALA A 98 -10.99 -1.61 3.34
CA ALA A 98 -11.54 -1.51 4.69
C ALA A 98 -12.82 -0.67 4.75
N ASN A 99 -12.87 0.45 4.02
CA ASN A 99 -14.00 1.36 3.99
C ASN A 99 -14.00 2.21 2.72
N VAL A 100 -15.18 2.57 2.22
CA VAL A 100 -15.35 3.49 1.08
C VAL A 100 -16.21 4.68 1.50
N ARG A 101 -15.67 5.89 1.35
CA ARG A 101 -16.39 7.14 1.63
C ARG A 101 -16.79 7.81 0.34
N SER A 102 -18.09 8.00 0.16
CA SER A 102 -18.69 8.66 -1.01
C SER A 102 -19.85 9.55 -0.57
N LEU A 103 -20.47 10.26 -1.52
CA LEU A 103 -21.63 11.11 -1.24
C LEU A 103 -22.80 10.31 -0.62
N THR A 104 -22.91 9.02 -0.95
CA THR A 104 -24.01 8.14 -0.52
C THR A 104 -23.71 7.35 0.75
N SER A 105 -22.47 7.37 1.26
CA SER A 105 -22.07 6.63 2.46
C SER A 105 -21.74 7.50 3.67
N VAL A 106 -21.75 8.83 3.52
CA VAL A 106 -21.49 9.76 4.63
C VAL A 106 -22.77 10.19 5.32
N ASP A 107 -22.70 10.22 6.66
CA ASP A 107 -23.75 10.80 7.50
C ASP A 107 -23.51 12.29 7.70
N GLU A 108 -24.60 13.06 7.64
CA GLU A 108 -24.68 14.43 8.10
C GLU A 108 -24.89 14.45 9.62
N ILE A 109 -24.07 15.21 10.33
CA ILE A 109 -24.14 15.37 11.79
C ILE A 109 -24.70 16.76 12.10
N LYS A 110 -25.90 16.83 12.70
CA LYS A 110 -26.55 18.08 13.12
C LYS A 110 -26.65 18.18 14.63
N GLY A 111 -26.31 19.34 15.19
CA GLY A 111 -26.58 19.66 16.59
C GLY A 111 -28.04 20.07 16.77
N THR A 112 -28.76 19.38 17.64
CA THR A 112 -30.15 19.68 18.03
C THR A 112 -30.22 20.05 19.51
N GLU A 113 -31.34 20.60 19.99
CA GLU A 113 -31.51 20.93 21.42
C GLU A 113 -31.37 19.72 22.35
N TRP A 114 -31.55 18.50 21.81
CA TRP A 114 -31.49 17.24 22.55
C TRP A 114 -30.17 16.47 22.35
N GLY A 115 -29.26 16.96 21.51
CA GLY A 115 -27.96 16.32 21.28
C GLY A 115 -27.49 16.36 19.82
N LEU A 116 -26.95 15.24 19.34
CA LEU A 116 -26.48 15.08 17.95
C LEU A 116 -27.46 14.19 17.18
N GLU A 117 -27.89 14.63 16.01
CA GLU A 117 -28.69 13.87 15.06
C GLU A 117 -27.80 13.45 13.89
N LEU A 118 -27.87 12.16 13.54
CA LEU A 118 -27.16 11.55 12.42
C LEU A 118 -28.20 11.21 11.35
N SER A 119 -28.04 11.75 10.15
CA SER A 119 -28.91 11.45 9.01
C SER A 119 -28.08 11.24 7.73
N PRO A 120 -28.50 10.38 6.79
CA PRO A 120 -27.82 10.27 5.50
C PRO A 120 -27.73 11.62 4.81
N LEU A 121 -26.62 11.89 4.13
CA LEU A 121 -26.39 13.17 3.44
C LEU A 121 -27.31 13.37 2.21
N VAL A 122 -27.66 12.29 1.51
CA VAL A 122 -28.47 12.29 0.28
C VAL A 122 -29.50 11.16 0.26
#